data_AF-J0WQA0-F1
#
_entry.id   AF-J0WQA0-F1
#
_cell.length_a   1.000
_cell.length_b   1.000
_cell.length_c   1.000
_cell.angle_alpha   90.00
_cell.angle_beta   90.00
_cell.angle_gamma   90.00
#
_symmetry.space_group_name_H-M   'P 1'
#
loop_
_entity.id
_entity.type
_entity.pdbx_description
1 polymer ?
#
loop_
_entity_poly.entity_id
_entity_poly.type
_entity_poly.pdbx_seq_one_letter_code
_entity_poly.pdbx_strand_id
1 'polypeptide(L)'
;VPDAAAARINVYWFLALTLSLTAALVGILCKQWVREYERDVGRSHEQALGVRQMKFEGLDSWRVGEIVSSVPLLLQLALALFMIGILELLWRLHSTVAATVTVVAGLTLLFYSATSFLPLIQFLDMHFRPLGFYARMRSQCPYKSPQAWLALR
;
A
#
# COMPACT_ATOMS: atom_id res chain seq x y z
N VAL A 1 0.81 31.79 -23.10
CA VAL A 1 -0.09 30.75 -22.55
C VAL A 1 0.80 29.64 -22.00
N PRO A 2 0.67 29.22 -20.72
CA PRO A 2 1.46 28.10 -20.23
C PRO A 2 1.18 26.87 -21.10
N ASP A 3 2.23 26.10 -21.43
CA ASP A 3 2.06 24.84 -22.12
C ASP A 3 1.16 23.94 -21.26
N ALA A 4 -0.01 23.57 -21.78
CA ALA A 4 -1.02 22.80 -21.05
C ALA A 4 -0.44 21.50 -20.48
N ALA A 5 0.61 21.00 -21.10
CA ALA A 5 1.33 19.83 -20.64
C ALA A 5 2.26 20.08 -19.46
N ALA A 6 2.99 21.20 -19.47
CA ALA A 6 3.82 21.57 -18.33
C ALA A 6 2.95 21.73 -17.08
N ALA A 7 1.74 22.28 -17.23
CA ALA A 7 0.76 22.34 -16.14
C ALA A 7 0.34 20.94 -15.66
N ARG A 8 0.03 20.02 -16.56
CA ARG A 8 -0.32 18.63 -16.21
C ARG A 8 0.81 17.87 -15.50
N ILE A 9 2.03 17.93 -16.03
CA ILE A 9 3.22 17.30 -15.44
C ILE A 9 3.43 17.82 -14.02
N ASN A 10 3.36 19.14 -13.83
CA ASN A 10 3.49 19.76 -12.52
C ASN A 10 2.38 19.30 -11.56
N VAL A 11 1.13 19.20 -12.01
CA VAL A 11 0.03 18.67 -11.18
C VAL A 11 0.34 17.25 -10.72
N TYR A 12 0.80 16.36 -11.60
CA TYR A 12 1.18 15.00 -11.22
C TYR A 12 2.30 14.97 -10.18
N TRP A 13 3.34 15.78 -10.36
CA TRP A 13 4.47 15.84 -9.43
C TRP A 13 4.10 16.44 -8.07
N PHE A 14 3.37 17.55 -8.06
CA PHE A 14 2.94 18.16 -6.80
C PHE A 14 1.98 17.23 -6.03
N LEU A 15 1.03 16.59 -6.71
CA LEU A 15 0.17 15.60 -6.07
C LEU A 15 0.97 14.41 -5.51
N ALA A 16 1.93 13.89 -6.27
CA ALA A 16 2.81 12.82 -5.80
C ALA A 16 3.58 13.21 -4.54
N LEU A 17 4.18 14.41 -4.54
CA LEU A 17 4.91 14.93 -3.38
C LEU A 17 4.00 15.12 -2.18
N THR A 18 2.84 15.76 -2.35
CA THR A 18 1.87 15.97 -1.27
C THR A 18 1.43 14.64 -0.67
N LEU A 19 1.06 13.66 -1.50
CA LEU A 19 0.67 12.32 -1.03
C LEU A 19 1.81 11.61 -0.29
N SER A 20 3.05 11.73 -0.76
CA SER A 20 4.21 11.13 -0.09
C SER A 20 4.46 11.74 1.29
N LEU A 21 4.30 13.06 1.43
CA LEU A 21 4.43 13.76 2.71
C LEU A 21 3.28 13.41 3.65
N THR A 22 2.05 13.33 3.14
CA THR A 22 0.90 12.87 3.92
C THR A 22 1.13 11.44 4.42
N ALA A 23 1.60 10.53 3.57
CA ALA A 23 1.90 9.16 3.97
C ALA A 23 3.01 9.09 5.04
N ALA A 24 4.05 9.90 4.90
CA ALA A 24 5.12 10.00 5.90
C ALA A 24 4.59 10.51 7.24
N LEU A 25 3.75 11.54 7.24
CA LEU A 25 3.12 12.08 8.45
C LEU A 25 2.24 11.02 9.13
N VAL A 26 1.38 10.34 8.37
CA VAL A 26 0.53 9.26 8.90
C VAL A 26 1.38 8.12 9.45
N GLY A 27 2.46 7.74 8.76
CA GLY A 27 3.40 6.74 9.24
C GLY A 27 4.09 7.12 10.56
N ILE A 28 4.45 8.39 10.73
CA ILE A 28 4.99 8.91 12.00
C ILE A 28 3.95 8.81 13.11
N LEU A 29 2.70 9.22 12.86
CA LEU A 29 1.60 9.10 13.84
C LEU A 29 1.36 7.65 14.24
N CYS A 30 1.32 6.74 13.27
CA CYS A 30 1.18 5.30 13.53
C CYS A 30 2.30 4.77 14.42
N LYS A 31 3.55 5.19 14.15
CA LYS A 31 4.70 4.83 14.99
C LYS A 31 4.58 5.37 16.41
N GLN A 32 4.06 6.58 16.57
CA GLN A 32 3.81 7.18 17.89
C GLN A 32 2.76 6.39 18.67
N TRP A 33 1.65 5.98 18.03
CA TRP A 33 0.62 5.17 18.66
C TRP A 33 1.15 3.80 19.11
N VAL A 34 1.92 3.12 18.26
CA VAL A 34 2.54 1.83 18.62
C VAL A 34 3.52 2.00 19.79
N ARG A 35 4.32 3.06 19.79
CA ARG A 35 5.23 3.35 20.91
C ARG A 35 4.49 3.57 22.22
N GLU A 36 3.37 4.28 22.19
CA GLU A 36 2.55 4.50 23.39
C GLU A 36 1.84 3.21 23.83
N TYR A 37 1.47 2.34 22.88
CA TYR A 37 0.98 1.00 23.18
C TYR A 37 2.02 0.18 23.96
N GLU A 38 3.26 0.13 23.46
CA GLU A 38 4.39 -0.62 24.06
C GLU A 38 4.94 0.00 25.35
N ARG A 39 4.58 1.24 25.68
CA ARG A 39 5.05 1.90 26.89
C ARG A 39 4.49 1.21 28.14
N ASP A 40 5.33 0.40 28.78
CA ASP A 40 5.05 -0.25 30.06
C ASP A 40 5.25 0.72 31.23
N VAL A 41 4.28 0.76 32.15
CA VAL A 41 4.30 1.60 33.34
C VAL A 41 4.40 0.72 34.58
N GLY A 42 5.49 -0.04 34.74
CA GLY A 42 5.89 -0.69 36.00
C GLY A 42 4.79 -1.29 36.90
N ARG A 43 3.75 -1.92 36.33
CA ARG A 43 2.60 -2.45 37.07
C ARG A 43 2.83 -3.92 37.44
N SER A 44 2.15 -4.39 38.49
CA SER A 44 2.04 -5.83 38.79
C SER A 44 1.56 -6.60 37.55
N HIS A 45 2.01 -7.84 37.37
CA HIS A 45 1.77 -8.65 36.16
C HIS A 45 0.29 -8.70 35.75
N GLU A 46 -0.64 -8.79 36.69
CA GLU A 46 -2.09 -8.81 36.39
C GLU A 46 -2.63 -7.45 35.93
N GLN A 47 -2.15 -6.36 36.53
CA GLN A 47 -2.56 -5.00 36.15
C GLN A 47 -1.97 -4.58 34.79
N ALA A 48 -0.81 -5.13 34.41
CA ALA A 48 -0.20 -4.90 33.11
C ALA A 48 -1.04 -5.49 31.97
N LEU A 49 -1.61 -6.68 32.17
CA LEU A 49 -2.46 -7.35 31.17
C LEU A 49 -3.75 -6.55 30.88
N GLY A 50 -4.46 -6.10 31.91
CA GLY A 50 -5.69 -5.32 31.73
C GLY A 50 -5.47 -4.00 31.00
N VAL A 51 -4.34 -3.34 31.28
CA VAL A 51 -3.98 -2.07 30.64
C VAL A 51 -3.59 -2.26 29.18
N ARG A 52 -2.87 -3.34 28.87
CA ARG A 52 -2.53 -3.70 27.50
C ARG A 52 -3.78 -4.02 26.67
N GLN A 53 -4.74 -4.72 27.26
CA GLN A 53 -6.03 -5.01 26.63
C GLN A 53 -6.82 -3.72 26.35
N MET A 54 -6.93 -2.83 27.34
CA MET A 54 -7.59 -1.53 27.16
C MET A 54 -6.93 -0.68 26.06
N LYS A 55 -5.59 -0.67 25.98
CA LYS A 55 -4.86 0.02 24.91
C LYS A 55 -5.11 -0.63 23.54
N PHE A 56 -5.21 -1.95 23.47
CA PHE A 56 -5.51 -2.68 22.23
C PHE A 56 -6.94 -2.37 21.73
N GLU A 57 -7.93 -2.39 22.62
CA GLU A 57 -9.31 -2.00 22.30
C GLU A 57 -9.38 -0.53 21.84
N GLY A 58 -8.54 0.34 22.39
CA GLY A 58 -8.34 1.69 21.88
C GLY A 58 -7.82 1.74 20.44
N LEU A 59 -6.81 0.94 20.10
CA LEU A 59 -6.29 0.86 18.74
C LEU A 59 -7.32 0.30 17.74
N ASP A 60 -8.11 -0.69 18.16
CA ASP A 60 -9.13 -1.32 17.33
C ASP A 60 -10.33 -0.39 17.09
N SER A 61 -10.84 0.28 18.14
CA SER A 61 -11.93 1.25 18.03
C SER A 61 -11.58 2.46 17.15
N TRP A 62 -10.31 2.89 17.16
CA TRP A 62 -9.79 3.93 16.26
C TRP A 62 -9.37 3.40 14.88
N ARG A 63 -9.52 2.10 14.62
CA ARG A 63 -9.17 1.41 13.35
C ARG A 63 -7.73 1.68 12.90
N VAL A 64 -6.80 1.74 13.86
CA VAL A 64 -5.38 2.06 13.59
C VAL A 64 -4.77 1.08 12.59
N GLY A 65 -5.16 -0.19 12.61
CA GLY A 65 -4.72 -1.18 11.63
C GLY A 65 -5.06 -0.81 10.18
N GLU A 66 -6.22 -0.20 9.94
CA GLU A 66 -6.63 0.27 8.61
C GLU A 66 -5.88 1.54 8.19
N ILE A 67 -5.61 2.44 9.15
CA ILE A 67 -4.79 3.62 8.90
C ILE A 67 -3.37 3.20 8.51
N VAL A 68 -2.78 2.24 9.21
CA VAL A 68 -1.45 1.70 8.91
C VAL A 68 -1.43 1.04 7.52
N SER A 69 -2.47 0.28 7.15
CA SER A 69 -2.56 -0.36 5.83
C SER A 69 -2.78 0.64 4.68
N SER A 70 -3.29 1.85 4.98
CA SER A 70 -3.44 2.94 4.02
C SER A 70 -2.11 3.64 3.65
N VAL A 71 -1.11 3.62 4.54
CA VAL A 71 0.19 4.29 4.31
C VAL A 71 0.90 3.76 3.05
N PRO A 72 1.07 2.43 2.86
CA PRO A 72 1.62 1.89 1.63
C PRO A 72 0.80 2.25 0.38
N LEU A 73 -0.53 2.33 0.48
CA LEU A 73 -1.41 2.68 -0.64
C LEU A 73 -1.16 4.13 -1.11
N LEU A 74 -1.06 5.07 -0.16
CA LEU A 74 -0.75 6.47 -0.45
C LEU A 74 0.61 6.62 -1.15
N LEU A 75 1.64 5.90 -0.68
CA LEU A 75 2.96 5.91 -1.29
C LEU A 75 2.99 5.30 -2.70
N GLN A 76 2.22 4.24 -2.93
CA GLN A 76 2.11 3.64 -4.26
C GLN A 76 1.38 4.56 -5.24
N LEU A 77 0.33 5.24 -4.79
CA LEU A 77 -0.35 6.24 -5.60
C LEU A 77 0.58 7.42 -5.93
N ALA A 78 1.34 7.91 -4.93
CA ALA A 78 2.35 8.94 -5.14
C ALA A 78 3.39 8.52 -6.18
N LEU A 79 3.93 7.30 -6.05
CA LEU A 79 4.89 6.73 -7.00
C LEU A 79 4.32 6.63 -8.41
N ALA A 80 3.07 6.15 -8.54
CA ALA A 80 2.41 6.02 -9.84
C ALA A 80 2.23 7.39 -10.52
N LEU A 81 1.75 8.41 -9.79
CA LEU A 81 1.61 9.77 -10.30
C LEU A 81 2.95 10.36 -10.72
N PHE A 82 3.99 10.16 -9.91
CA PHE A 82 5.34 10.62 -10.23
C PHE A 82 5.88 9.97 -11.52
N MET A 83 5.66 8.67 -11.67
CA MET A 83 6.05 7.92 -12.87
C MET A 83 5.29 8.42 -14.12
N ILE A 84 3.99 8.68 -14.01
CA ILE A 84 3.19 9.25 -15.12
C ILE A 84 3.77 10.60 -15.56
N GLY A 85 4.10 11.49 -14.62
CA GLY A 85 4.73 12.77 -14.92
C GLY A 85 6.10 12.62 -15.59
N ILE A 86 6.93 11.67 -15.15
CA ILE A 86 8.21 11.34 -15.80
C ILE A 86 8.00 10.85 -17.23
N LEU A 87 7.09 9.90 -17.44
CA LEU A 87 6.84 9.36 -18.78
C LEU A 87 6.35 10.47 -19.72
N GLU A 88 5.39 11.30 -19.30
CA GLU A 88 4.91 12.40 -20.13
C GLU A 88 6.02 13.40 -20.48
N LEU A 89 6.92 13.70 -19.54
CA LEU A 89 8.10 14.53 -19.80
C LEU A 89 9.07 13.87 -20.79
N LEU A 90 9.42 12.60 -20.56
CA LEU A 90 10.40 11.88 -21.39
C LEU A 90 9.91 11.69 -22.83
N TRP A 91 8.61 11.41 -23.02
CA TRP A 91 8.03 11.28 -24.36
C TRP A 91 8.12 12.58 -25.16
N ARG A 92 8.14 13.73 -24.49
CA ARG A 92 8.34 15.06 -25.12
C ARG A 92 9.81 15.38 -25.37
N LEU A 93 10.71 14.91 -24.51
CA LEU A 93 12.13 15.25 -24.58
C LEU A 93 12.93 14.29 -25.47
N HIS A 94 12.77 12.98 -25.26
CA HIS A 94 13.55 11.96 -25.98
C HIS A 94 12.86 10.59 -26.02
N SER A 95 12.25 10.24 -27.17
CA SER A 95 11.39 9.05 -27.31
C SER A 95 12.12 7.73 -27.01
N THR A 96 13.41 7.60 -27.33
CA THR A 96 14.19 6.38 -27.02
C THR A 96 14.32 6.13 -25.52
N VAL A 97 14.58 7.19 -24.74
CA VAL A 97 14.68 7.10 -23.27
C VAL A 97 13.29 6.86 -22.69
N ALA A 98 12.26 7.51 -23.25
CA ALA A 98 10.87 7.29 -22.86
C ALA A 98 10.44 5.83 -23.03
N ALA A 99 10.72 5.23 -24.19
CA ALA A 99 10.35 3.85 -24.48
C ALA A 99 11.02 2.86 -23.52
N THR A 100 12.33 3.02 -23.27
CA THR A 100 13.07 2.15 -22.34
C THR A 100 12.53 2.25 -20.91
N VAL A 101 12.30 3.46 -20.40
CA VAL A 101 11.71 3.67 -19.07
C VAL A 101 10.28 3.12 -19.00
N THR A 102 9.47 3.30 -20.04
CA THR A 102 8.10 2.79 -20.10
C THR A 102 8.05 1.26 -20.00
N VAL A 103 8.95 0.55 -20.70
CA VAL A 103 9.04 -0.91 -20.63
C VAL A 103 9.39 -1.39 -19.22
N VAL A 104 10.41 -0.79 -18.60
CA VAL A 104 10.83 -1.15 -17.23
C VAL A 104 9.73 -0.85 -16.21
N ALA A 105 9.10 0.32 -16.29
CA ALA A 105 7.99 0.71 -15.42
C ALA A 105 6.79 -0.23 -15.60
N GLY A 106 6.44 -0.58 -16.84
CA GLY A 106 5.35 -1.50 -17.16
C GLY A 106 5.57 -2.89 -16.61
N LEU A 107 6.77 -3.46 -16.78
CA LEU A 107 7.13 -4.76 -16.21
C LEU A 107 7.07 -4.76 -14.68
N THR A 108 7.55 -3.69 -14.04
CA THR A 108 7.52 -3.54 -12.59
C THR A 108 6.09 -3.45 -12.06
N LEU A 109 5.22 -2.68 -12.72
CA LEU A 109 3.80 -2.56 -12.38
C LEU A 109 3.05 -3.88 -12.58
N LEU A 110 3.34 -4.60 -13.66
CA LEU A 110 2.77 -5.93 -13.92
C LEU A 110 3.17 -6.93 -12.82
N PHE A 111 4.45 -6.99 -12.47
CA PHE A 111 4.91 -7.85 -11.38
C PHE A 111 4.24 -7.48 -10.05
N TYR A 112 4.22 -6.19 -9.72
CA TYR A 112 3.58 -5.69 -8.50
C TYR A 112 2.10 -6.06 -8.43
N SER A 113 1.33 -5.74 -9.48
CA SER A 113 -0.10 -6.03 -9.56
C SER A 113 -0.38 -7.53 -9.50
N ALA A 114 0.40 -8.37 -10.19
CA ALA A 114 0.27 -9.82 -10.10
C ALA A 114 0.43 -10.32 -8.65
N THR A 115 1.43 -9.81 -7.92
CA THR A 115 1.62 -10.20 -6.50
C THR A 115 0.54 -9.67 -5.56
N SER A 116 0.01 -8.47 -5.80
CA SER A 116 -1.02 -7.88 -4.93
C SER A 116 -2.42 -8.46 -5.20
N PHE A 117 -2.75 -8.82 -6.44
CA PHE A 117 -4.04 -9.41 -6.83
C PHE A 117 -4.07 -10.94 -6.80
N LEU A 118 -2.92 -11.61 -6.66
CA LEU A 118 -2.83 -13.07 -6.51
C LEU A 118 -3.84 -13.68 -5.50
N PRO A 119 -4.04 -13.12 -4.29
CA PRO A 119 -4.99 -13.66 -3.33
C PRO A 119 -6.44 -13.46 -3.77
N LEU A 120 -6.74 -12.39 -4.50
CA LEU A 120 -8.07 -12.14 -5.07
C LEU A 120 -8.35 -13.10 -6.23
N ILE A 121 -7.35 -13.40 -7.06
CA ILE A 121 -7.44 -14.42 -8.11
C ILE A 121 -7.68 -15.81 -7.47
N GLN A 122 -6.97 -16.15 -6.39
CA GLN A 122 -7.21 -17.39 -5.64
C GLN A 122 -8.63 -17.46 -5.06
N PHE A 123 -9.14 -16.34 -4.53
CA PHE A 123 -10.50 -16.26 -4.01
C PHE A 123 -11.56 -16.42 -5.11
N LEU A 124 -11.39 -15.75 -6.26
CA LEU A 124 -12.32 -15.86 -7.39
C LEU A 124 -12.29 -17.26 -8.02
N ASP A 125 -11.11 -17.86 -8.19
CA ASP A 125 -10.98 -19.24 -8.70
C ASP A 125 -11.64 -20.25 -7.74
N MET A 126 -11.53 -20.03 -6.42
CA MET A 126 -12.21 -20.83 -5.39
C MET A 126 -13.75 -20.67 -5.42
N HIS A 127 -14.26 -19.48 -5.74
CA HIS A 127 -15.70 -19.22 -5.78
C HIS A 127 -16.37 -19.79 -7.04
N PHE A 128 -15.68 -19.78 -8.18
CA PHE A 128 -16.24 -20.19 -9.48
C PHE A 128 -15.95 -21.65 -9.88
N ARG A 129 -15.08 -22.41 -9.17
CA ARG A 129 -14.73 -23.81 -9.53
C ARG A 129 -15.32 -24.88 -8.59
N PRO A 130 -15.69 -26.07 -9.12
CA PRO A 130 -16.31 -27.15 -8.33
C PRO A 130 -15.33 -27.88 -7.41
N LEU A 131 -15.87 -28.54 -6.37
CA LEU A 131 -15.22 -29.18 -5.20
C LEU A 131 -13.96 -30.04 -5.39
N GLY A 132 -13.53 -30.35 -6.62
CA GLY A 132 -12.36 -31.21 -6.90
C GLY A 132 -10.99 -30.53 -6.87
N PHE A 133 -10.89 -29.21 -7.03
CA PHE A 133 -9.58 -28.52 -7.14
C PHE A 133 -8.95 -28.13 -5.78
N TYR A 134 -9.73 -28.22 -4.69
CA TYR A 134 -9.37 -27.75 -3.34
C TYR A 134 -8.19 -28.52 -2.72
N ALA A 135 -7.94 -29.76 -3.14
CA ALA A 135 -6.83 -30.56 -2.61
C ALA A 135 -5.44 -30.06 -3.08
N ARG A 136 -5.35 -29.29 -4.18
CA ARG A 136 -4.07 -28.88 -4.77
C ARG A 136 -3.61 -27.47 -4.35
N MET A 137 -4.51 -26.60 -3.88
CA MET A 137 -4.19 -25.23 -3.44
C MET A 137 -3.87 -25.09 -1.93
N ARG A 138 -3.36 -26.14 -1.27
CA ARG A 138 -2.97 -26.03 0.15
C ARG A 138 -1.66 -25.25 0.37
N SER A 139 -0.96 -24.86 -0.69
CA SER A 139 0.17 -23.93 -0.59
C SER A 139 -0.33 -22.49 -0.77
N GLN A 140 -0.89 -21.90 0.30
CA GLN A 140 -1.13 -20.46 0.32
C GLN A 140 0.21 -19.75 0.07
N CYS A 141 0.25 -18.84 -0.89
CA CYS A 141 1.46 -18.09 -1.19
C CYS A 141 1.97 -17.41 0.10
N PRO A 142 3.22 -17.65 0.53
CA PRO A 142 3.72 -17.18 1.83
C PRO A 142 3.69 -15.66 2.00
N TYR A 143 3.68 -14.92 0.88
CA TYR A 143 3.67 -13.47 0.86
C TYR A 143 2.24 -12.95 0.67
N LYS A 144 1.56 -12.58 1.77
CA LYS A 144 0.33 -11.77 1.74
C LYS A 144 0.70 -10.34 2.11
N SER A 145 0.65 -9.43 1.14
CA SER A 145 0.77 -8.01 1.41
C SER A 145 -0.39 -7.54 2.32
N PRO A 146 -0.26 -6.43 3.07
CA PRO A 146 -1.38 -5.86 3.83
C PRO A 146 -2.60 -5.55 2.95
N GLN A 147 -2.39 -5.28 1.66
CA GLN A 147 -3.45 -5.02 0.68
C GLN A 147 -4.22 -6.29 0.31
N ALA A 148 -3.52 -7.42 0.21
CA ALA A 148 -4.14 -8.73 0.00
C ALA A 148 -5.15 -9.07 1.11
N TRP A 149 -4.87 -8.65 2.34
CA TRP A 149 -5.78 -8.85 3.48
C TRP A 149 -7.08 -8.08 3.36
N LEU A 150 -7.05 -6.85 2.83
CA LEU A 150 -8.27 -6.06 2.57
C LEU A 150 -9.16 -6.70 1.50
N ALA A 151 -8.56 -7.36 0.51
CA ALA A 151 -9.29 -8.02 -0.57
C ALA A 151 -9.92 -9.37 -0.16
N LEU A 152 -9.48 -9.94 0.97
CA LEU A 152 -9.94 -11.23 1.49
C LEU A 152 -10.95 -11.11 2.65
N ARG A 153 -11.26 -9.89 3.10
CA ARG A 153 -12.28 -9.62 4.14
C ARG A 153 -13.66 -9.54 3.51
#